data_AF-A0A964Q4V7-F1
#
_entry.id   AF-A0A964Q4V7-F1
#
_cell.length_a   1.000
_cell.length_b   1.000
_cell.length_c   1.000
_cell.angle_alpha   90.00
_cell.angle_beta   90.00
_cell.angle_gamma   90.00
#
_symmetry.space_group_name_H-M   'P 1'
#
loop_
_entity.id
_entity.type
_entity.pdbx_description
1 polymer ?
#
loop_
_entity_poly.entity_id
_entity_poly.type
_entity_poly.pdbx_seq_one_letter_code
_entity_poly.pdbx_strand_id
1 'polypeptide(L)'
;MLNPVSQWAATSVKNGKSFRHARQNKWCQFIFPCHSRIEMTPLSCFQRRQPMETITMSRKEMSQLEWMEKVKRKELSLRSASSKMSLSYRQAKRLKKRFEAQGASGLVHGLRGKPSNRKADAGLRQRVPALFREKYHDFGATQSRFYPEETTAAAMDVFSRYVLKYGLPQALYVDHDSIYETSRKTSIKEA
;
A
#
# COMPACT_ATOMS: atom_id res chain seq x y z
N MET A 1 -2.02 2.73 -60.06
CA MET A 1 -0.94 2.11 -60.84
C MET A 1 0.12 1.63 -59.87
N LEU A 2 0.15 0.31 -59.68
CA LEU A 2 1.17 -0.43 -58.95
C LEU A 2 2.37 -0.66 -59.88
N ASN A 3 3.60 -0.65 -59.33
CA ASN A 3 4.76 -1.45 -59.75
C ASN A 3 6.03 -1.03 -58.93
N PRO A 4 7.10 -1.86 -58.84
CA PRO A 4 7.11 -3.20 -58.24
C PRO A 4 8.44 -3.56 -57.49
N VAL A 5 8.39 -4.65 -56.71
CA VAL A 5 9.36 -5.76 -56.62
C VAL A 5 10.89 -5.45 -56.62
N SER A 6 11.56 -5.79 -55.52
CA SER A 6 12.59 -6.85 -55.53
C SER A 6 12.79 -7.44 -54.13
N GLN A 7 12.43 -8.71 -54.02
CA GLN A 7 12.87 -9.62 -52.97
C GLN A 7 14.40 -9.80 -53.05
N TRP A 8 15.03 -10.24 -51.95
CA TRP A 8 15.82 -11.47 -51.89
C TRP A 8 16.11 -11.78 -50.41
N ALA A 9 15.84 -13.01 -50.04
CA ALA A 9 16.13 -13.62 -48.75
C ALA A 9 17.51 -14.29 -48.76
N ALA A 10 18.15 -14.44 -47.59
CA ALA A 10 18.75 -15.70 -47.12
C ALA A 10 19.66 -15.48 -45.89
N THR A 11 19.17 -15.97 -44.74
CA THR A 11 19.88 -16.76 -43.73
C THR A 11 21.42 -16.74 -43.64
N SER A 12 21.94 -16.45 -42.46
CA SER A 12 23.01 -17.27 -41.86
C SER A 12 22.93 -17.29 -40.33
N VAL A 13 22.71 -18.49 -39.81
CA VAL A 13 23.04 -18.94 -38.45
C VAL A 13 24.52 -18.68 -38.15
N LYS A 14 24.87 -18.27 -36.91
CA LYS A 14 25.94 -18.90 -36.10
C LYS A 14 26.03 -18.30 -34.70
N ASN A 15 25.98 -19.21 -33.75
CA ASN A 15 26.27 -19.08 -32.33
C ASN A 15 27.60 -18.35 -32.06
N GLY A 16 27.69 -17.64 -30.93
CA GLY A 16 28.98 -17.16 -30.43
C GLY A 16 28.87 -16.34 -29.16
N LYS A 17 28.77 -17.01 -28.00
CA LYS A 17 28.98 -16.40 -26.68
C LYS A 17 30.38 -15.77 -26.64
N SER A 18 30.48 -14.47 -26.38
CA SER A 18 31.74 -13.87 -25.91
C SER A 18 31.52 -13.17 -24.56
N PHE A 19 31.91 -13.92 -23.55
CA PHE A 19 32.49 -13.52 -22.28
C PHE A 19 32.64 -12.00 -22.03
N ARG A 20 31.85 -11.52 -21.07
CA ARG A 20 32.15 -10.28 -20.34
C ARG A 20 33.47 -10.45 -19.58
N HIS A 21 34.43 -9.57 -19.87
CA HIS A 21 35.67 -9.43 -19.14
C HIS A 21 35.39 -9.06 -17.67
N ALA A 22 35.60 -10.01 -16.78
CA ALA A 22 35.75 -9.75 -15.35
C ALA A 22 37.15 -9.15 -15.14
N ARG A 23 37.20 -7.95 -14.56
CA ARG A 23 38.41 -7.34 -13.99
C ARG A 23 38.96 -8.28 -12.91
N GLN A 24 39.99 -9.05 -13.24
CA GLN A 24 40.86 -9.70 -12.27
C GLN A 24 41.94 -8.70 -11.88
N ASN A 25 41.83 -8.15 -10.67
CA ASN A 25 42.84 -7.28 -10.10
C ASN A 25 43.89 -8.17 -9.39
N LYS A 26 45.01 -8.35 -10.09
CA LYS A 26 46.40 -8.42 -9.60
C LYS A 26 46.63 -8.97 -8.18
N TRP A 27 46.98 -10.25 -8.14
CA TRP A 27 48.13 -10.84 -7.44
C TRP A 27 48.85 -9.96 -6.40
N CYS A 28 48.58 -10.24 -5.13
CA CYS A 28 49.52 -10.04 -4.04
C CYS A 28 50.68 -11.05 -4.19
N GLN A 29 51.90 -10.56 -4.32
CA GLN A 29 53.12 -11.31 -4.02
C GLN A 29 53.84 -10.59 -2.89
N PHE A 30 53.73 -11.12 -1.68
CA PHE A 30 54.73 -10.92 -0.65
C PHE A 30 54.88 -12.23 0.12
N ILE A 31 56.10 -12.76 0.03
CA ILE A 31 56.59 -13.97 0.67
C ILE A 31 56.91 -13.64 2.13
N PHE A 32 56.45 -14.47 3.07
CA PHE A 32 57.12 -14.66 4.35
C PHE A 32 57.04 -16.13 4.78
N PRO A 33 58.17 -16.77 5.12
CA PRO A 33 58.20 -18.09 5.70
C PRO A 33 58.29 -17.97 7.23
N CYS A 34 57.37 -18.59 7.98
CA CYS A 34 57.73 -19.15 9.28
C CYS A 34 56.72 -20.20 9.74
N HIS A 35 57.30 -21.25 10.29
CA HIS A 35 56.72 -22.51 10.71
C HIS A 35 56.30 -22.39 12.18
N SER A 36 55.00 -22.40 12.50
CA SER A 36 54.42 -22.94 13.74
C SER A 36 52.93 -22.60 13.88
N ARG A 37 52.09 -23.62 13.66
CA ARG A 37 50.93 -23.99 14.49
C ARG A 37 50.26 -22.88 15.33
N ILE A 38 49.25 -22.23 14.76
CA ILE A 38 47.95 -21.96 15.42
C ILE A 38 46.90 -22.01 14.31
N GLU A 39 46.08 -23.07 14.29
CA GLU A 39 44.87 -23.11 13.45
C GLU A 39 43.89 -22.06 14.00
N MET A 40 43.93 -20.84 13.46
CA MET A 40 42.79 -19.95 13.57
C MET A 40 41.71 -20.50 12.65
N THR A 41 40.76 -21.21 13.23
CA THR A 41 39.48 -21.48 12.58
C THR A 41 38.91 -20.13 12.14
N PRO A 42 38.67 -19.89 10.83
CA PRO A 42 37.92 -18.71 10.45
C PRO A 42 36.55 -18.87 11.10
N LEU A 43 36.12 -17.86 11.86
CA LEU A 43 34.79 -17.75 12.46
C LEU A 43 33.72 -17.92 11.37
N SER A 44 33.43 -19.16 10.99
CA SER A 44 32.42 -19.57 10.02
C SER A 44 31.03 -19.65 10.66
N CYS A 45 30.89 -19.14 11.89
CA CYS A 45 29.66 -19.18 12.65
C CYS A 45 29.01 -17.79 12.83
N PHE A 46 29.17 -16.87 11.87
CA PHE A 46 28.20 -15.78 11.72
C PHE A 46 26.97 -16.35 10.98
N GLN A 47 26.25 -17.22 11.68
CA GLN A 47 24.97 -17.74 11.21
C GLN A 47 24.05 -16.55 10.95
N ARG A 48 23.72 -16.30 9.68
CA ARG A 48 22.63 -15.40 9.31
C ARG A 48 21.39 -15.90 10.04
N ARG A 49 20.97 -15.22 11.12
CA ARG A 49 19.61 -15.35 11.64
C ARG A 49 18.68 -15.05 10.47
N GLN A 50 17.98 -16.08 10.01
CA GLN A 50 16.90 -15.88 9.05
C GLN A 50 15.93 -14.85 9.67
N PRO A 51 15.56 -13.78 8.96
CA PRO A 51 14.60 -12.82 9.48
C PRO A 51 13.30 -13.58 9.80
N MET A 52 12.83 -13.46 11.03
CA MET A 52 11.57 -14.06 11.45
C MET A 52 10.45 -13.48 10.58
N GLU A 53 9.73 -14.34 9.86
CA GLU A 53 8.55 -13.93 9.10
C GLU A 53 7.53 -13.31 10.06
N THR A 54 7.31 -12.00 9.93
CA THR A 54 6.42 -11.25 10.82
C THR A 54 5.07 -11.05 10.14
N ILE A 55 4.02 -11.69 10.67
CA ILE A 55 2.65 -11.51 10.18
C ILE A 55 2.00 -10.38 10.97
N THR A 56 1.84 -9.22 10.34
CA THR A 56 1.10 -8.09 10.94
C THR A 56 -0.40 -8.34 10.85
N MET A 57 -1.10 -8.35 11.98
CA MET A 57 -2.54 -8.63 12.05
C MET A 57 -3.28 -7.69 13.01
N SER A 58 -4.55 -7.44 12.72
CA SER A 58 -5.46 -6.69 13.60
C SER A 58 -5.81 -7.50 14.85
N ARG A 59 -6.22 -6.85 15.94
CA ARG A 59 -6.74 -7.53 17.15
C ARG A 59 -7.85 -8.53 16.83
N LYS A 60 -8.74 -8.18 15.90
CA LYS A 60 -9.79 -9.09 15.44
C LYS A 60 -9.19 -10.35 14.85
N GLU A 61 -8.26 -10.21 13.90
CA GLU A 61 -7.55 -11.30 13.21
C GLU A 61 -6.78 -12.19 14.21
N MET A 62 -6.17 -11.59 15.25
CA MET A 62 -5.56 -12.34 16.37
C MET A 62 -6.58 -13.19 17.13
N SER A 63 -7.73 -12.63 17.51
CA SER A 63 -8.78 -13.43 18.16
C SER A 63 -9.29 -14.54 17.25
N GLN A 64 -9.34 -14.33 15.92
CA GLN A 64 -9.72 -15.39 14.97
C GLN A 64 -8.74 -16.56 14.98
N LEU A 65 -7.44 -16.27 15.12
CA LEU A 65 -6.40 -17.29 15.23
C LEU A 65 -6.67 -18.20 16.43
N GLU A 66 -6.89 -17.62 17.59
CA GLU A 66 -7.15 -18.35 18.84
C GLU A 66 -8.35 -19.31 18.70
N TRP A 67 -9.47 -18.82 18.16
CA TRP A 67 -10.66 -19.64 17.98
C TRP A 67 -10.45 -20.74 16.93
N MET A 68 -9.72 -20.45 15.84
CA MET A 68 -9.45 -21.44 14.80
C MET A 68 -8.46 -22.52 15.27
N GLU A 69 -7.52 -22.19 16.16
CA GLU A 69 -6.67 -23.18 16.82
C GLU A 69 -7.47 -24.11 17.72
N LYS A 70 -8.40 -23.58 18.54
CA LYS A 70 -9.30 -24.39 19.37
C LYS A 70 -10.20 -25.30 18.53
N VAL A 71 -10.67 -24.81 17.38
CA VAL A 71 -11.44 -25.63 16.40
C VAL A 71 -10.56 -26.72 15.78
N LYS A 72 -9.29 -26.43 15.48
CA LYS A 72 -8.33 -27.42 14.94
C LYS A 72 -8.03 -28.52 15.97
N ARG A 73 -7.95 -28.17 17.26
CA ARG A 73 -7.79 -29.11 18.38
C ARG A 73 -9.06 -29.90 18.71
N LYS A 74 -10.18 -29.64 18.03
CA LYS A 74 -11.51 -30.23 18.27
C LYS A 74 -12.10 -29.94 19.66
N GLU A 75 -11.56 -28.94 20.38
CA GLU A 75 -12.08 -28.48 21.66
C GLU A 75 -13.34 -27.62 21.50
N LEU A 76 -13.53 -27.03 20.32
CA LEU A 76 -14.62 -26.10 20.04
C LEU A 76 -15.25 -26.39 18.67
N SER A 77 -16.58 -26.38 18.60
CA SER A 77 -17.29 -26.54 17.33
C SER A 77 -17.18 -25.28 16.46
N LEU A 78 -17.14 -25.45 15.14
CA LEU A 78 -17.08 -24.31 14.22
C LEU A 78 -18.28 -23.36 14.37
N ARG A 79 -19.45 -23.89 14.76
CA ARG A 79 -20.66 -23.09 15.04
C ARG A 79 -20.45 -22.22 16.28
N SER A 80 -19.91 -22.77 17.37
CA SER A 80 -19.59 -21.98 18.57
C SER A 80 -18.53 -20.91 18.27
N ALA A 81 -17.48 -21.26 17.51
CA ALA A 81 -16.46 -20.29 17.08
C ALA A 81 -17.08 -19.16 16.25
N SER A 82 -17.98 -19.48 15.32
CA SER A 82 -18.64 -18.47 14.48
C SER A 82 -19.43 -17.44 15.31
N SER A 83 -20.12 -17.89 16.37
CA SER A 83 -20.83 -16.99 17.28
C SER A 83 -19.86 -16.08 18.04
N LYS A 84 -18.74 -16.62 18.55
CA LYS A 84 -17.70 -15.84 19.26
C LYS A 84 -17.01 -14.81 18.37
N MET A 85 -16.87 -15.12 17.09
CA MET A 85 -16.27 -14.22 16.10
C MET A 85 -17.27 -13.24 15.48
N SER A 86 -18.55 -13.34 15.85
CA SER A 86 -19.68 -12.62 15.23
C SER A 86 -19.69 -12.77 13.70
N LEU A 87 -19.48 -13.99 13.22
CA LEU A 87 -19.49 -14.33 11.79
C LEU A 87 -20.61 -15.32 11.49
N SER A 88 -21.14 -15.25 10.26
CA SER A 88 -22.00 -16.33 9.76
C SER A 88 -21.23 -17.65 9.68
N TYR A 89 -21.94 -18.78 9.83
CA TYR A 89 -21.35 -20.11 9.69
C TYR A 89 -20.63 -20.29 8.34
N ARG A 90 -21.20 -19.76 7.24
CA ARG A 90 -20.59 -19.83 5.90
C ARG A 90 -19.26 -19.07 5.83
N GLN A 91 -19.18 -17.89 6.44
CA GLN A 91 -17.92 -17.13 6.54
C GLN A 91 -16.89 -17.86 7.39
N ALA A 92 -17.29 -18.38 8.55
CA ALA A 92 -16.40 -19.17 9.41
C ALA A 92 -15.86 -20.42 8.69
N LYS A 93 -16.70 -21.10 7.90
CA LYS A 93 -16.27 -22.24 7.07
C LYS A 93 -15.25 -21.85 6.00
N ARG A 94 -15.45 -20.71 5.32
CA ARG A 94 -14.47 -20.17 4.35
C ARG A 94 -13.15 -19.79 5.03
N LEU A 95 -13.22 -19.20 6.22
CA LEU A 95 -12.06 -18.81 7.01
C LEU A 95 -11.27 -20.04 7.48
N LYS A 96 -11.97 -21.06 7.99
CA LYS A 96 -11.38 -22.36 8.35
C LYS A 96 -10.64 -22.99 7.16
N LYS A 97 -11.25 -23.03 5.97
CA LYS A 97 -10.60 -23.57 4.75
C LYS A 97 -9.29 -22.84 4.42
N ARG A 98 -9.26 -21.50 4.55
CA ARG A 98 -8.04 -20.70 4.33
C ARG A 98 -6.98 -20.96 5.41
N PHE A 99 -7.42 -21.06 6.66
CA PHE A 99 -6.55 -21.37 7.80
C PHE A 99 -5.92 -22.75 7.68
N GLU A 100 -6.65 -23.76 7.22
CA GLU A 100 -6.10 -25.10 6.98
C GLU A 100 -5.05 -25.12 5.87
N ALA A 101 -5.20 -24.25 4.85
CA ALA A 101 -4.26 -24.18 3.73
C ALA A 101 -3.01 -23.32 4.03
N GLN A 102 -3.15 -22.23 4.78
CA GLN A 102 -2.12 -21.18 4.91
C GLN A 102 -1.74 -20.87 6.37
N GLY A 103 -2.35 -21.54 7.35
CA GLY A 103 -2.16 -21.27 8.77
C GLY A 103 -2.60 -19.85 9.15
N ALA A 104 -1.84 -19.22 10.05
CA ALA A 104 -2.11 -17.86 10.54
C ALA A 104 -2.19 -16.81 9.42
N SER A 105 -1.39 -16.96 8.36
CA SER A 105 -1.37 -16.02 7.23
C SER A 105 -2.69 -16.01 6.45
N GLY A 106 -3.43 -17.13 6.42
CA GLY A 106 -4.72 -17.23 5.74
C GLY A 106 -5.89 -16.51 6.43
N LEU A 107 -5.69 -16.11 7.69
CA LEU A 107 -6.66 -15.32 8.45
C LEU A 107 -6.55 -13.82 8.16
N VAL A 108 -5.40 -13.39 7.65
CA VAL A 108 -5.17 -11.99 7.30
C VAL A 108 -6.12 -11.58 6.17
N HIS A 109 -6.61 -10.34 6.25
CA HIS A 109 -7.47 -9.77 5.23
C HIS A 109 -6.79 -9.80 3.85
N GLY A 110 -7.44 -10.42 2.86
CA GLY A 110 -6.82 -10.71 1.55
C GLY A 110 -6.55 -9.50 0.65
N LEU A 111 -7.09 -8.32 1.00
CA LEU A 111 -6.74 -7.05 0.36
C LEU A 111 -5.55 -6.34 1.01
N ARG A 112 -5.05 -6.86 2.15
CA ARG A 112 -3.90 -6.26 2.83
C ARG A 112 -2.69 -6.30 1.89
N GLY A 113 -2.07 -5.13 1.66
CA GLY A 113 -0.93 -4.97 0.74
C GLY A 113 -1.29 -4.91 -0.76
N LYS A 114 -2.56 -5.14 -1.15
CA LYS A 114 -2.96 -5.07 -2.56
C LYS A 114 -3.37 -3.65 -2.94
N PRO A 115 -2.94 -3.15 -4.12
CA PRO A 115 -3.46 -1.90 -4.64
C PRO A 115 -4.96 -2.01 -4.93
N SER A 116 -5.70 -0.91 -4.75
CA SER A 116 -7.12 -0.85 -5.12
C SER A 116 -7.30 -1.08 -6.62
N ASN A 117 -8.35 -1.80 -7.02
CA ASN A 117 -8.70 -1.98 -8.42
C ASN A 117 -9.07 -0.65 -9.11
N ARG A 118 -9.45 0.39 -8.34
CA ARG A 118 -9.74 1.75 -8.82
C ARG A 118 -8.53 2.69 -8.71
N LYS A 119 -7.34 2.16 -8.45
CA LYS A 119 -6.12 2.97 -8.32
C LYS A 119 -5.81 3.60 -9.68
N ALA A 120 -5.67 4.92 -9.69
CA ALA A 120 -5.21 5.65 -10.87
C ALA A 120 -3.86 5.10 -11.36
N ASP A 121 -3.68 5.13 -12.68
CA ASP A 121 -2.44 4.71 -13.33
C ASP A 121 -1.23 5.41 -12.71
N ALA A 122 -0.13 4.66 -12.59
CA ALA A 122 1.08 5.16 -11.94
C ALA A 122 1.66 6.39 -12.67
N GLY A 123 1.58 6.41 -14.00
CA GLY A 123 2.01 7.55 -14.82
C GLY A 123 1.12 8.76 -14.62
N LEU A 124 -0.20 8.58 -14.56
CA LEU A 124 -1.13 9.68 -14.25
C LEU A 124 -0.84 10.27 -12.87
N ARG A 125 -0.65 9.43 -11.85
CA ARG A 125 -0.32 9.88 -10.48
C ARG A 125 0.98 10.69 -10.41
N GLN A 126 1.98 10.34 -11.21
CA GLN A 126 3.25 11.08 -11.27
C GLN A 126 3.09 12.42 -12.01
N ARG A 127 2.18 12.52 -12.99
CA ARG A 127 1.94 13.73 -13.77
C ARG A 127 1.06 14.76 -13.07
N VAL A 128 0.11 14.33 -12.25
CA VAL A 128 -0.84 15.23 -11.55
C VAL A 128 -0.13 16.36 -10.77
N PRO A 129 0.94 16.12 -9.98
CA PRO A 129 1.63 17.19 -9.26
C PRO A 129 2.33 18.22 -10.17
N ALA A 130 2.75 17.81 -11.38
CA ALA A 130 3.33 18.72 -12.35
C ALA A 130 2.23 19.59 -12.99
N LEU A 131 1.13 18.96 -13.41
CA LEU A 131 -0.05 19.66 -13.95
C LEU A 131 -0.66 20.64 -12.95
N PHE A 132 -0.70 20.26 -11.67
CA PHE A 132 -1.20 21.14 -10.61
C PHE A 132 -0.32 22.39 -10.47
N ARG A 133 1.00 22.23 -10.49
CA ARG A 133 1.95 23.34 -10.42
C ARG A 133 1.98 24.22 -11.68
N GLU A 134 1.63 23.68 -12.84
CA GLU A 134 1.59 24.46 -14.08
C GLU A 134 0.27 25.24 -14.18
N LYS A 135 -0.86 24.54 -14.05
CA LYS A 135 -2.19 25.08 -14.34
C LYS A 135 -2.87 25.76 -13.14
N TYR A 136 -2.55 25.33 -11.92
CA TYR A 136 -3.20 25.79 -10.69
C TYR A 136 -2.16 26.38 -9.72
N HIS A 137 -1.14 27.08 -10.25
CA HIS A 137 -0.11 27.72 -9.43
C HIS A 137 -0.65 28.89 -8.60
N ASP A 138 -1.75 29.48 -9.06
CA ASP A 138 -2.52 30.56 -8.46
C ASP A 138 -3.49 30.08 -7.37
N PHE A 139 -3.84 28.79 -7.35
CA PHE A 139 -4.57 28.18 -6.25
C PHE A 139 -3.70 28.17 -5.00
N GLY A 140 -4.00 29.09 -4.08
CA GLY A 140 -3.34 29.19 -2.78
C GLY A 140 -3.44 27.90 -1.96
N ALA A 141 -2.58 27.77 -0.95
CA ALA A 141 -2.59 26.62 -0.05
C ALA A 141 -3.98 26.47 0.61
N THR A 142 -4.59 25.30 0.45
CA THR A 142 -5.87 24.95 1.08
C THR A 142 -5.77 25.14 2.59
N GLN A 143 -6.62 26.00 3.14
CA GLN A 143 -6.71 26.23 4.59
C GLN A 143 -7.73 25.25 5.18
N SER A 144 -7.28 24.30 5.99
CA SER A 144 -8.13 23.32 6.66
C SER A 144 -7.84 23.28 8.15
N ARG A 145 -8.87 23.01 8.97
CA ARG A 145 -8.73 22.86 10.42
C ARG A 145 -9.73 21.84 10.98
N PHE A 146 -9.30 21.08 11.98
CA PHE A 146 -10.16 20.14 12.68
C PHE A 146 -10.88 20.84 13.84
N TYR A 147 -12.16 20.56 13.96
CA TYR A 147 -13.02 20.96 15.07
C TYR A 147 -13.68 19.70 15.65
N PRO A 148 -14.06 19.71 16.94
CA PRO A 148 -14.76 18.58 17.56
C PRO A 148 -16.15 18.35 16.95
N GLU A 149 -16.80 19.40 16.45
CA GLU A 149 -18.15 19.38 15.89
C GLU A 149 -18.24 20.26 14.65
N GLU A 150 -19.12 19.89 13.70
CA GLU A 150 -19.40 20.66 12.49
C GLU A 150 -20.46 21.74 12.78
N THR A 151 -20.01 22.88 13.28
CA THR A 151 -20.89 24.02 13.60
C THR A 151 -20.69 25.19 12.63
N THR A 152 -21.70 26.04 12.49
CA THR A 152 -21.58 27.29 11.70
C THR A 152 -20.44 28.17 12.23
N ALA A 153 -20.26 28.24 13.55
CA ALA A 153 -19.17 29.00 14.16
C ALA A 153 -17.80 28.45 13.77
N ALA A 154 -17.63 27.12 13.69
CA ALA A 154 -16.41 26.48 13.21
C ALA A 154 -16.13 26.82 11.74
N ALA A 155 -17.14 26.74 10.88
CA ALA A 155 -17.01 27.12 9.46
C ALA A 155 -16.60 28.60 9.30
N MET A 156 -17.22 29.50 10.09
CA MET A 156 -16.90 30.92 10.08
C MET A 156 -15.51 31.21 10.65
N ASP A 157 -15.01 30.51 11.68
CA ASP A 157 -13.63 30.68 12.17
C ASP A 157 -12.59 30.33 11.09
N VAL A 158 -12.77 29.23 10.37
CA VAL A 158 -11.89 28.89 9.23
C VAL A 158 -11.93 29.96 8.16
N PHE A 159 -13.14 30.40 7.80
CA PHE A 159 -13.33 31.42 6.77
C PHE A 159 -12.71 32.76 7.17
N SER A 160 -12.94 33.24 8.39
CA SER A 160 -12.35 34.48 8.89
C SER A 160 -10.82 34.41 8.89
N ARG A 161 -10.21 33.28 9.27
CA ARG A 161 -8.75 33.11 9.22
C ARG A 161 -8.22 33.10 7.80
N TYR A 162 -8.94 32.49 6.86
CA TYR A 162 -8.61 32.56 5.45
C TYR A 162 -8.60 34.03 4.99
N VAL A 163 -9.65 34.78 5.29
CA VAL A 163 -9.78 36.19 4.92
C VAL A 163 -8.66 37.04 5.52
N LEU A 164 -8.32 36.82 6.79
CA LEU A 164 -7.23 37.56 7.45
C LEU A 164 -5.85 37.26 6.84
N LYS A 165 -5.65 36.05 6.31
CA LYS A 165 -4.35 35.63 5.76
C LYS A 165 -4.19 35.97 4.27
N TYR A 166 -5.25 35.84 3.49
CA TYR A 166 -5.21 35.91 2.03
C TYR A 166 -6.11 37.01 1.43
N GLY A 167 -6.92 37.68 2.25
CA GLY A 167 -7.91 38.66 1.81
C GLY A 167 -9.27 38.05 1.47
N LEU A 168 -10.21 38.91 1.07
CA LEU A 168 -11.56 38.49 0.68
C LEU A 168 -11.51 37.63 -0.61
N PRO A 169 -12.17 36.46 -0.63
CA PRO A 169 -12.25 35.66 -1.84
C PRO A 169 -13.11 36.35 -2.90
N GLN A 170 -12.74 36.18 -4.17
CA GLN A 170 -13.51 36.73 -5.29
C GLN A 170 -14.88 36.07 -5.45
N ALA A 171 -14.99 34.79 -5.09
CA ALA A 171 -16.24 34.05 -5.03
C ALA A 171 -16.17 32.98 -3.94
N LEU A 172 -17.31 32.68 -3.32
CA LEU A 172 -17.48 31.58 -2.38
C LEU A 172 -18.44 30.57 -2.98
N TYR A 173 -17.96 29.33 -3.17
CA TYR A 173 -18.85 28.24 -3.57
C TYR A 173 -19.60 27.74 -2.33
N VAL A 174 -20.93 27.76 -2.41
CA VAL A 174 -21.81 27.22 -1.39
C VAL A 174 -22.53 26.03 -2.02
N ASP A 175 -22.38 24.87 -1.40
CA ASP A 175 -23.17 23.71 -1.80
C ASP A 175 -24.65 23.97 -1.47
N HIS A 176 -25.53 23.77 -2.45
CA HIS A 176 -26.96 24.01 -2.28
C HIS A 176 -27.63 22.91 -1.43
N ASP A 177 -26.97 21.77 -1.26
CA ASP A 177 -27.42 20.69 -0.38
C ASP A 177 -26.97 20.99 1.05
N SER A 178 -27.78 21.77 1.79
CA SER A 178 -27.48 22.06 3.20
C SER A 178 -27.58 20.79 4.04
N ILE A 179 -26.43 20.29 4.53
CA ILE A 179 -26.36 19.29 5.60
C ILE A 179 -26.86 19.83 6.96
N TYR A 180 -27.00 21.15 7.08
CA TYR A 180 -27.45 21.83 8.28
C TYR A 180 -28.97 21.92 8.30
N GLU A 181 -29.59 21.40 9.37
CA GLU A 181 -31.03 21.57 9.60
C GLU A 181 -31.31 23.02 10.03
N THR A 182 -32.01 23.77 9.19
CA THR A 182 -32.48 25.10 9.56
C THR A 182 -33.67 24.97 10.52
N SER A 183 -33.52 25.42 11.77
CA SER A 183 -34.61 25.45 12.75
C SER A 183 -35.73 26.47 12.41
N ARG A 184 -35.48 27.33 11.41
CA ARG A 184 -36.46 28.30 10.89
C ARG A 184 -37.49 27.58 10.00
N LYS A 185 -38.77 27.89 10.19
CA LYS A 185 -39.84 27.43 9.29
C LYS A 185 -39.71 28.11 7.92
N THR A 186 -39.69 27.30 6.86
CA THR A 186 -39.65 27.77 5.46
C THR A 186 -40.86 28.67 5.18
N SER A 187 -40.62 29.85 4.60
CA SER A 187 -41.70 30.77 4.21
C SER A 187 -41.96 30.66 2.70
N ILE A 188 -43.22 30.78 2.29
CA ILE A 188 -43.68 30.59 0.89
C ILE A 188 -43.02 31.56 -0.10
N LYS A 189 -42.39 32.64 0.37
CA LYS A 189 -41.72 33.66 -0.47
C LYS A 189 -40.33 33.25 -0.98
N GLU A 190 -39.78 32.15 -0.50
CA GLU A 190 -38.42 31.69 -0.81
C GLU A 190 -38.43 30.44 -1.74
N ALA A 191 -39.60 30.11 -2.33
CA ALA A 191 -39.80 28.96 -3.22
C ALA A 191 -39.80 29.35 -4.71
#